data_AF-A0A2T0M7L1-F1
#
_entry.id   AF-A0A2T0M7L1-F1
#
_cell.length_a   1.000
_cell.length_b   1.000
_cell.length_c   1.000
_cell.angle_alpha   90.00
_cell.angle_beta   90.00
_cell.angle_gamma   90.00
#
_symmetry.space_group_name_H-M   'P 1'
#
loop_
_entity.id
_entity.type
_entity.pdbx_description
1 polymer ?
#
loop_
_entity_poly.entity_id
_entity_poly.type
_entity_poly.pdbx_seq_one_letter_code
_entity_poly.pdbx_strand_id
1 'polypeptide(L)' 'MSTKDELRQVEEDLARLRAENQEVRDQIRDIGATDQVEISAMISQADEQVELIAGLERRRDALIQRLEEEGAR' A
#
# COMPACT_ATOMS: atom_id res chain seq x y z
N MET A 1 1.64 -20.70 8.66
CA MET A 1 2.53 -19.69 8.04
C MET A 1 3.39 -19.11 9.17
N SER A 2 4.70 -18.94 8.99
CA SER A 2 5.54 -18.35 10.04
C SER A 2 5.43 -16.81 10.06
N THR A 3 5.80 -16.17 11.17
CA THR A 3 5.85 -14.69 11.26
C THR A 3 6.73 -14.08 10.16
N LYS A 4 7.82 -14.75 9.77
CA LYS A 4 8.70 -14.34 8.66
C LYS A 4 8.03 -14.46 7.30
N ASP A 5 7.30 -15.55 7.06
CA ASP A 5 6.55 -15.75 5.81
C ASP A 5 5.45 -14.71 5.65
N GLU A 6 4.75 -14.40 6.75
CA GLU A 6 3.69 -13.37 6.77
C GLU A 6 4.28 -11.98 6.52
N LEU A 7 5.41 -11.64 7.15
CA LEU A 7 6.09 -10.37 6.93
C LEU A 7 6.48 -10.21 5.46
N ARG A 8 7.09 -11.23 4.86
CA ARG A 8 7.45 -11.21 3.43
C ARG A 8 6.23 -10.97 2.54
N GLN A 9 5.12 -11.66 2.81
CA GLN A 9 3.89 -11.48 2.03
C GLN A 9 3.36 -10.05 2.14
N VAL A 10 3.34 -9.48 3.35
CA VAL A 10 2.90 -8.09 3.57
C VAL A 10 3.81 -7.09 2.86
N GLU A 11 5.13 -7.32 2.86
CA GLU A 11 6.10 -6.48 2.14
C GLU A 11 5.93 -6.56 0.62
N GLU A 12 5.68 -7.75 0.07
CA GLU A 12 5.37 -7.94 -1.36
C GLU A 12 4.06 -7.23 -1.75
N ASP A 13 3.02 -7.36 -0.94
CA ASP A 13 1.73 -6.70 -1.17
C ASP A 13 1.86 -5.17 -1.09
N LEU A 14 2.65 -4.65 -0.12
CA LEU A 14 2.95 -3.23 -0.01
C LEU A 14 3.71 -2.71 -1.23
N ALA A 15 4.71 -3.44 -1.72
CA ALA A 15 5.48 -3.04 -2.90
C ALA A 15 4.57 -2.94 -4.13
N ARG A 16 3.70 -3.93 -4.34
CA ARG A 16 2.73 -3.93 -5.43
C ARG A 16 1.75 -2.76 -5.31
N LEU A 17 1.09 -2.58 -4.16
CA LEU A 17 0.10 -1.52 -3.99
C LEU A 17 0.68 -0.11 -4.12
N ARG A 18 1.92 0.11 -3.67
CA ARG A 18 2.61 1.40 -3.86
C ARG A 18 2.90 1.67 -5.34
N ALA A 19 3.30 0.64 -6.10
CA ALA A 19 3.50 0.78 -7.54
C ALA A 19 2.18 1.11 -8.26
N GLU A 20 1.11 0.38 -7.96
CA GLU A 20 -0.23 0.62 -8.51
C GLU A 20 -0.74 2.03 -8.16
N ASN A 21 -0.57 2.48 -6.91
CA ASN A 21 -1.00 3.83 -6.50
C ASN A 21 -0.23 4.93 -7.25
N GLN A 22 1.07 4.71 -7.46
CA GLN A 22 1.91 5.63 -8.22
C GLN A 22 1.46 5.69 -9.69
N GLU A 23 1.16 4.55 -10.32
CA GLU A 23 0.64 4.49 -11.68
C GLU A 23 -0.69 5.24 -11.82
N VAL A 24 -1.62 5.09 -10.88
CA VAL A 24 -2.88 5.84 -10.88
C VAL A 24 -2.61 7.35 -10.76
N ARG A 25 -1.69 7.77 -9.88
CA ARG A 25 -1.33 9.19 -9.72
C ARG A 25 -0.68 9.78 -10.96
N ASP A 26 0.13 9.01 -11.67
CA ASP A 26 0.72 9.45 -12.94
C ASP A 26 -0.35 9.53 -14.04
N GLN A 27 -1.31 8.60 -14.09
CA GLN A 27 -2.47 8.70 -14.98
C GLN A 27 -3.32 9.95 -14.69
N ILE A 28 -3.57 10.28 -13.41
CA ILE A 28 -4.28 11.53 -13.03
C ILE A 28 -3.55 12.76 -13.58
N ARG A 29 -2.22 12.77 -13.54
CA ARG A 29 -1.40 13.89 -14.03
C ARG A 29 -1.48 14.04 -15.55
N ASP A 30 -1.60 12.92 -16.27
CA ASP A 30 -1.59 12.88 -17.72
C ASP A 30 -2.99 13.09 -18.35
N ILE A 31 -4.08 12.86 -17.60
CA ILE A 31 -5.43 13.17 -18.05
C ILE A 31 -5.61 14.70 -18.18
N GLY A 32 -6.01 15.13 -19.38
CA GLY A 32 -6.27 16.53 -19.69
C GLY A 32 -7.44 17.14 -18.92
N ALA A 33 -7.52 18.47 -18.89
CA ALA A 33 -8.45 19.24 -18.04
C ALA A 33 -9.97 19.05 -18.33
N THR A 34 -10.34 18.24 -19.32
CA THR A 34 -11.72 18.08 -19.80
C THR A 34 -12.54 17.03 -19.05
N ASP A 35 -11.90 16.08 -18.35
CA ASP A 35 -12.58 14.91 -17.77
C ASP A 35 -12.58 14.91 -16.23
N GLN A 36 -13.09 16.00 -15.63
CA GLN A 36 -13.07 16.20 -14.17
C GLN A 36 -13.78 15.11 -13.35
N VAL A 37 -14.80 14.47 -13.92
CA VAL A 37 -15.52 13.36 -13.25
C VAL A 37 -14.63 12.13 -13.15
N GLU A 38 -13.92 11.79 -14.23
CA GLU A 38 -12.98 10.66 -14.27
C GLU A 38 -11.80 10.91 -13.33
N ILE A 39 -11.23 12.11 -13.36
CA ILE A 39 -10.17 12.54 -12.43
C ILE A 39 -10.63 12.37 -10.96
N SER A 40 -11.86 12.80 -10.63
CA SER A 40 -12.37 12.71 -9.26
C SER A 40 -12.52 11.26 -8.79
N ALA A 41 -12.95 10.35 -9.68
CA ALA A 41 -13.06 8.93 -9.38
C ALA A 41 -11.67 8.30 -9.14
N MET A 42 -10.69 8.63 -9.99
CA MET A 42 -9.31 8.13 -9.85
C MET A 42 -8.62 8.68 -8.58
N ILE A 43 -8.85 9.94 -8.21
CA ILE A 43 -8.37 10.50 -6.94
C ILE A 43 -8.95 9.72 -5.75
N SER A 44 -10.27 9.49 -5.75
CA SER A 44 -10.94 8.76 -4.67
C SER A 44 -10.37 7.34 -4.54
N GLN A 45 -10.16 6.65 -5.66
CA GLN A 45 -9.51 5.34 -5.69
C GLN A 45 -8.07 5.39 -5.16
N ALA A 46 -7.29 6.40 -5.55
CA ALA A 46 -5.91 6.56 -5.08
C ALA A 46 -5.86 6.84 -3.57
N ASP A 47 -6.82 7.55 -3.01
CA ASP A 47 -6.90 7.83 -1.58
C ASP A 47 -7.33 6.58 -0.78
N GLU A 48 -8.29 5.80 -1.29
CA GLU A 48 -8.64 4.49 -0.70
C GLU A 48 -7.45 3.53 -0.65
N GLN A 49 -6.63 3.50 -1.71
CA GLN A 49 -5.41 2.70 -1.74
C GLN A 49 -4.38 3.16 -0.70
N VAL A 50 -4.27 4.46 -0.42
CA VAL A 50 -3.38 4.99 0.63
C VAL A 50 -3.80 4.46 2.01
N GLU A 51 -5.10 4.42 2.31
CA GLU A 51 -5.59 3.86 3.58
C GLU A 51 -5.30 2.37 3.73
N LEU A 52 -5.42 1.60 2.63
CA LEU A 52 -5.05 0.18 2.61
C LEU A 52 -3.54 -0.02 2.86
N ILE A 53 -2.70 0.79 2.21
CA ILE A 53 -1.25 0.79 2.40
C ILE A 53 -0.91 1.08 3.87
N ALA A 54 -1.50 2.11 4.48
CA ALA A 54 -1.29 2.45 5.88
C ALA A 54 -1.70 1.32 6.83
N GLY A 55 -2.78 0.58 6.49
CA GLY A 55 -3.18 -0.63 7.22
C GLY A 55 -2.13 -1.73 7.18
N LEU A 56 -1.57 -2.00 5.99
CA LEU A 56 -0.53 -3.01 5.81
C LEU A 56 0.81 -2.61 6.45
N GLU A 57 1.17 -1.33 6.43
CA GLU A 57 2.36 -0.82 7.13
C GLU A 57 2.27 -1.06 8.64
N ARG A 58 1.12 -0.76 9.26
CA ARG A 58 0.89 -1.06 10.68
C ARG A 58 1.03 -2.55 10.98
N ARG A 59 0.54 -3.42 10.08
CA ARG A 59 0.69 -4.87 10.22
C ARG A 59 2.15 -5.31 10.10
N ARG A 60 2.89 -4.78 9.12
CA ARG A 60 4.32 -5.02 8.94
C ARG A 60 5.08 -4.68 10.21
N ASP A 61 4.83 -3.50 10.77
CA ASP A 61 5.54 -3.02 11.97
C ASP A 61 5.26 -3.92 13.19
N ALA A 62 4.02 -4.38 13.36
CA ALA A 62 3.65 -5.35 14.40
C ALA A 62 4.35 -6.72 14.21
N LEU A 63 4.49 -7.18 12.96
CA LEU A 63 5.20 -8.44 12.65
C LEU A 63 6.70 -8.33 12.91
N ILE A 64 7.31 -7.18 12.58
CA ILE A 64 8.71 -6.89 12.89
C ILE A 64 8.93 -6.94 14.40
N GLN A 65 8.11 -6.22 15.17
CA GLN A 65 8.19 -6.23 16.64
C GLN A 65 8.10 -7.65 17.21
N ARG A 66 7.17 -8.47 16.69
CA ARG A 66 7.03 -9.85 17.12
C ARG A 66 8.27 -10.69 16.81
N LEU A 67 8.90 -10.52 15.66
CA LEU A 67 10.14 -11.23 15.31
C LEU A 67 11.30 -10.84 16.23
N GLU A 68 11.40 -9.57 16.60
CA GLU A 68 12.40 -9.08 17.56
C GLU A 68 12.19 -9.73 18.93
N GLU A 69 10.95 -9.81 19.40
CA GLU A 69 10.59 -10.49 20.66
C GLU A 69 10.85 -11.99 20.63
N GLU A 70 10.62 -12.65 19.49
CA GLU A 70 10.90 -14.08 19.28
C GLU A 70 12.42 -14.37 19.24
N GLY A 71 13.23 -13.45 18.72
CA GLY A 71 14.69 -13.57 18.64
C GLY A 71 15.45 -13.16 19.91
N ALA A 72 14.82 -12.40 20.80
CA ALA A 72 15.38 -11.98 22.09
C ALA A 72 15.24 -13.05 23.20
N ARG A 73 14.54 -14.16 22.93
CA ARG A 73 14.36 -15.30 23.84
C ARG A 73 15.28 -16.46 23.46
#